data_AF-R8BW72-F1
#
_entry.id   AF-R8BW72-F1
#
_cell.length_a   1.000
_cell.length_b   1.000
_cell.length_c   1.000
_cell.angle_alpha   90.00
_cell.angle_beta   90.00
_cell.angle_gamma   90.00
#
_symmetry.space_group_name_H-M   'P 1'
#
loop_
_entity.id
_entity.type
_entity.pdbx_description
1 polymer ?
#
loop_
_entity_poly.entity_id
_entity_poly.type
_entity_poly.pdbx_seq_one_letter_code
_entity_poly.pdbx_strand_id
1 'polypeptide(L)'
;MYEQGSMFRARYLHPDANLTEAAVNVTDNARIQGIEWNAIDNSQLYIATNTDEWTAESALAFMQGLYPPSEQTYSDNAGGTTGASLADNTLLEFPLDGYQYPKVRTMSILDPESIWIQGHVQCWTYMNSVYNIKNNSVVNSLYEDTLDFYHGLWQKIFTAFDLNKANFNNAYELYEYAQYLWTHDESIREHMTATDLAYLRDLAATQQKDYANLTVSGNNIGAIAGRTLAAKVVSQLQESFNNAGSVDKLSVVFGSYEPFMSYFALADLVSVPGAGVFNDLPNPGAAMLWELFSVGSDTTVYPSEEEMWVRFLYRNGTDSEAAFTEYPIFGNPYSESSMRFTDFKAKMAGISVGSVSGWCQTCDSVNIFCEGLAANTDGSSSAYGAAGSSPVTPAVGGVIGAAVTVAVLGLALLAAMILGGVRIVRHDPVRRNSSLGGFKGAEKMASDTDLAVAKGGARHERVGSWELRDGSKGADGDSGAGAVVTTKAFGLTMPKRDDDAISEMNVPPVHPREEV
;
A
#
# COMPACT_ATOMS: atom_id res chain seq x y z
N MET A 1 10.97 -10.18 -8.13
CA MET A 1 10.03 -10.19 -6.98
C MET A 1 9.63 -11.59 -6.51
N TYR A 2 9.42 -12.58 -7.38
CA TYR A 2 9.21 -13.97 -6.96
C TYR A 2 10.28 -14.49 -5.99
N GLU A 3 11.56 -14.29 -6.32
CA GLU A 3 12.68 -14.65 -5.44
C GLU A 3 12.60 -13.97 -4.07
N GLN A 4 12.23 -12.69 -4.05
CA GLN A 4 12.03 -11.94 -2.80
C GLN A 4 10.92 -12.54 -1.94
N GLY A 5 9.80 -12.94 -2.56
CA GLY A 5 8.72 -13.66 -1.88
C GLY A 5 9.20 -14.97 -1.26
N SER A 6 10.03 -15.72 -2.00
CA SER A 6 10.61 -16.99 -1.53
C SER A 6 11.54 -16.79 -0.32
N MET A 7 12.34 -15.72 -0.32
CA MET A 7 13.17 -15.35 0.83
C MET A 7 12.33 -14.96 2.06
N PHE A 8 11.21 -14.25 1.85
CA PHE A 8 10.28 -13.91 2.93
C PHE A 8 9.53 -15.14 3.45
N ARG A 9 9.17 -16.08 2.57
CA ARG A 9 8.60 -17.38 2.97
C ARG A 9 9.54 -18.11 3.92
N ALA A 10 10.81 -18.23 3.54
CA ALA A 10 11.82 -18.91 4.34
C ALA A 10 12.08 -18.25 5.69
N ARG A 11 12.02 -16.92 5.76
CA ARG A 11 12.15 -16.19 7.03
C ARG A 11 10.93 -16.31 7.92
N TYR A 12 9.73 -16.04 7.38
CA TYR A 12 8.54 -15.76 8.18
C TYR A 12 7.52 -16.89 8.27
N LEU A 13 7.46 -17.79 7.28
CA LEU A 13 6.43 -18.83 7.21
C LEU A 13 7.04 -20.20 7.52
N HIS A 14 7.85 -20.69 6.59
CA HIS A 14 8.45 -22.01 6.63
C HIS A 14 9.68 -22.02 5.72
N PRO A 15 10.79 -22.68 6.12
CA PRO A 15 11.94 -22.89 5.24
C PRO A 15 11.50 -23.44 3.90
N ASP A 16 11.83 -22.72 2.83
CA ASP A 16 11.57 -23.17 1.48
C ASP A 16 12.64 -24.20 1.11
N ALA A 17 12.19 -25.42 0.79
CA ALA A 17 13.06 -26.54 0.45
C ALA A 17 13.85 -26.32 -0.85
N ASN A 18 13.45 -25.35 -1.67
CA ASN A 18 14.10 -25.02 -2.94
C ASN A 18 15.23 -23.98 -2.78
N LEU A 19 15.39 -23.38 -1.59
CA LEU A 19 16.48 -22.42 -1.36
C LEU A 19 17.81 -23.14 -1.12
N THR A 20 18.89 -22.52 -1.62
CA THR A 20 20.25 -22.98 -1.34
C THR A 20 20.60 -22.76 0.14
N GLU A 21 21.58 -23.51 0.65
CA GLU A 21 22.06 -23.36 2.03
C GLU A 21 22.53 -21.92 2.34
N ALA A 22 23.20 -21.28 1.36
CA ALA A 22 23.59 -19.88 1.46
C ALA A 22 22.38 -18.94 1.60
N ALA A 23 21.33 -19.15 0.81
CA ALA A 23 20.10 -18.37 0.89
C ALA A 23 19.35 -18.59 2.22
N VAL A 24 19.32 -19.83 2.73
CA VAL A 24 18.71 -20.11 4.04
C VAL A 24 19.45 -19.38 5.17
N ASN A 25 20.80 -19.38 5.14
CA ASN A 25 21.62 -18.75 6.16
C ASN A 25 21.37 -17.26 6.32
N VAL A 26 21.01 -16.55 5.24
CA VAL A 26 20.76 -15.10 5.32
C VAL A 26 19.36 -14.74 5.84
N THR A 27 18.48 -15.72 6.09
CA THR A 27 17.09 -15.47 6.52
C THR A 27 16.88 -15.43 8.03
N ASP A 28 17.83 -15.91 8.85
CA ASP A 28 17.74 -16.09 10.32
C ASP A 28 16.51 -16.84 10.87
N ASN A 29 15.60 -17.35 10.02
CA ASN A 29 14.38 -18.10 10.39
C ASN A 29 13.54 -17.45 11.51
N ALA A 30 13.12 -16.20 11.30
CA ALA A 30 12.29 -15.42 12.23
C ALA A 30 10.77 -15.62 11.97
N ARG A 31 10.25 -16.82 12.26
CA ARG A 31 8.85 -17.17 11.92
C ARG A 31 7.81 -16.32 12.66
N ILE A 32 6.74 -15.96 11.95
CA ILE A 32 5.58 -15.27 12.53
C ILE A 32 4.70 -16.29 13.22
N GLN A 33 4.40 -16.07 14.49
CA GLN A 33 3.63 -17.03 15.28
C GLN A 33 2.18 -17.12 14.79
N GLY A 34 1.75 -18.35 14.50
CA GLY A 34 0.36 -18.68 14.13
C GLY A 34 -0.09 -18.12 12.79
N ILE A 35 0.83 -17.69 11.91
CA ILE A 35 0.48 -17.40 10.51
C ILE A 35 0.25 -18.72 9.76
N GLU A 36 -0.75 -18.76 8.89
CA GLU A 36 -0.91 -19.89 7.97
C GLU A 36 0.24 -19.88 6.96
N TRP A 37 1.01 -20.96 6.89
CA TRP A 37 2.24 -21.02 6.09
C TRP A 37 2.06 -21.80 4.77
N ASN A 38 1.01 -22.62 4.66
CA ASN A 38 0.69 -23.36 3.44
C ASN A 38 -0.44 -22.73 2.63
N ALA A 39 -1.51 -22.28 3.30
CA ALA A 39 -2.66 -21.65 2.66
C ALA A 39 -2.67 -20.14 2.93
N ILE A 40 -3.12 -19.35 1.96
CA ILE A 40 -3.37 -17.91 2.15
C ILE A 40 -4.63 -17.73 3.02
N ASP A 41 -4.43 -17.22 4.23
CA ASP A 41 -5.48 -16.53 4.99
C ASP A 41 -5.38 -15.02 4.73
N ASN A 42 -6.26 -14.51 3.85
CA ASN A 42 -6.31 -13.09 3.50
C ASN A 42 -6.66 -12.16 4.67
N SER A 43 -7.11 -12.69 5.82
CA SER A 43 -7.29 -11.87 7.04
C SER A 43 -5.98 -11.63 7.80
N GLN A 44 -4.98 -12.49 7.60
CA GLN A 44 -3.65 -12.39 8.23
C GLN A 44 -2.68 -11.54 7.40
N LEU A 45 -3.04 -11.20 6.17
CA LEU A 45 -2.19 -10.49 5.23
C LEU A 45 -2.79 -9.14 4.82
N TYR A 46 -1.96 -8.11 4.87
CA TYR A 46 -2.27 -6.82 4.24
C TYR A 46 -1.30 -6.59 3.08
N ILE A 47 -1.79 -6.73 1.85
CA ILE A 47 -1.00 -6.50 0.64
C ILE A 47 -1.53 -5.26 -0.08
N ALA A 48 -0.70 -4.25 -0.27
CA ALA A 48 -1.10 -3.00 -0.91
C ALA A 48 -0.05 -2.49 -1.91
N THR A 49 -0.52 -1.79 -2.94
CA THR A 49 0.29 -1.24 -4.02
C THR A 49 -0.37 0.04 -4.56
N ASN A 50 0.38 0.87 -5.29
CA ASN A 50 -0.22 1.87 -6.17
C ASN A 50 -0.80 1.20 -7.44
N THR A 51 -1.38 1.98 -8.35
CA THR A 51 -1.99 1.46 -9.59
C THR A 51 -1.02 1.23 -10.74
N ASP A 52 0.28 1.45 -10.55
CA ASP A 52 1.24 1.23 -11.63
C ASP A 52 1.36 -0.27 -11.92
N GLU A 53 1.45 -0.63 -13.20
CA GLU A 53 1.47 -2.05 -13.61
C GLU A 53 2.64 -2.79 -12.96
N TRP A 54 3.83 -2.20 -12.99
CA TRP A 54 5.06 -2.80 -12.48
C TRP A 54 5.03 -3.05 -10.96
N THR A 55 4.31 -2.24 -10.17
CA THR A 55 4.17 -2.46 -8.71
C THR A 55 3.09 -3.50 -8.41
N ALA A 56 1.96 -3.46 -9.12
CA ALA A 56 0.86 -4.39 -8.93
C ALA A 56 1.26 -5.83 -9.35
N GLU A 57 1.95 -5.97 -10.48
CA GLU A 57 2.50 -7.25 -10.93
C GLU A 57 3.63 -7.73 -10.01
N SER A 58 4.45 -6.80 -9.49
CA SER A 58 5.47 -7.12 -8.48
C SER A 58 4.85 -7.72 -7.21
N ALA A 59 3.69 -7.20 -6.76
CA ALA A 59 2.97 -7.74 -5.62
C ALA A 59 2.48 -9.17 -5.88
N LEU A 60 1.92 -9.44 -7.07
CA LEU A 60 1.49 -10.78 -7.45
C LEU A 60 2.67 -11.76 -7.54
N ALA A 61 3.76 -11.37 -8.19
CA ALA A 61 4.96 -12.18 -8.30
C ALA A 61 5.58 -12.46 -6.91
N PHE A 62 5.63 -11.47 -6.03
CA PHE A 62 6.07 -11.67 -4.63
C PHE A 62 5.17 -12.67 -3.90
N MET A 63 3.84 -12.55 -4.05
CA MET A 63 2.90 -13.47 -3.40
C MET A 63 3.05 -14.90 -3.91
N GLN A 64 3.40 -15.11 -5.17
CA GLN A 64 3.70 -16.45 -5.71
C GLN A 64 4.97 -17.06 -5.10
N GLY A 65 5.96 -16.25 -4.72
CA GLY A 65 7.11 -16.74 -3.95
C GLY A 65 6.78 -16.97 -2.48
N LEU A 66 5.94 -16.10 -1.89
CA LEU A 66 5.57 -16.19 -0.48
C LEU A 66 4.65 -17.39 -0.19
N TYR A 67 3.64 -17.58 -1.04
CA TYR A 67 2.66 -18.65 -1.03
C TYR A 67 2.62 -19.31 -2.41
N PRO A 68 3.55 -20.24 -2.70
CA PRO A 68 3.56 -20.95 -3.97
C PRO A 68 2.29 -21.81 -4.15
N PRO A 69 1.97 -22.21 -5.39
CA PRO A 69 0.89 -23.16 -5.65
C PRO A 69 1.05 -24.43 -4.81
N SER A 70 -0.03 -24.87 -4.18
CA SER A 70 -0.04 -26.04 -3.30
C SER A 70 -1.38 -26.74 -3.39
N GLU A 71 -1.38 -27.96 -3.91
CA GLU A 71 -2.59 -28.79 -3.99
C GLU A 71 -3.10 -29.18 -2.61
N GLN A 72 -4.40 -29.46 -2.50
CA GLN A 72 -5.05 -29.98 -1.29
C GLN A 72 -4.80 -29.12 -0.03
N THR A 73 -4.59 -27.82 -0.24
CA THR A 73 -4.20 -26.87 0.79
C THR A 73 -5.28 -25.81 0.93
N TYR A 74 -5.87 -25.70 2.12
CA TYR A 74 -7.04 -24.86 2.37
C TYR A 74 -6.84 -24.05 3.64
N SER A 75 -7.20 -22.78 3.57
CA SER A 75 -7.11 -21.89 4.74
C SER A 75 -8.14 -22.28 5.79
N ASP A 76 -7.74 -22.26 7.07
CA ASP A 76 -8.65 -22.60 8.17
C ASP A 76 -9.79 -21.58 8.25
N ASN A 77 -9.49 -20.31 7.98
CA ASN A 77 -10.49 -19.24 7.92
C ASN A 77 -11.51 -19.43 6.78
N ALA A 78 -11.13 -20.15 5.72
CA ALA A 78 -12.05 -20.53 4.63
C ALA A 78 -12.81 -21.84 4.91
N GLY A 79 -12.72 -22.39 6.13
CA GLY A 79 -13.34 -23.65 6.53
C GLY A 79 -12.45 -24.88 6.36
N GLY A 80 -11.17 -24.69 6.00
CA GLY A 80 -10.18 -25.74 5.84
C GLY A 80 -10.63 -26.85 4.87
N THR A 81 -10.19 -28.07 5.13
CA THR A 81 -10.57 -29.26 4.37
C THR A 81 -12.08 -29.52 4.40
N THR A 82 -12.77 -29.11 5.47
CA THR A 82 -14.22 -29.28 5.59
C THR A 82 -14.97 -28.40 4.59
N GLY A 83 -14.51 -27.15 4.40
CA GLY A 83 -15.05 -26.23 3.41
C GLY A 83 -14.80 -26.68 1.97
N ALA A 84 -13.68 -27.37 1.72
CA ALA A 84 -13.33 -27.91 0.42
C ALA A 84 -13.98 -29.27 0.08
N SER A 85 -14.55 -29.97 1.07
CA SER A 85 -15.09 -31.31 0.87
C SER A 85 -16.42 -31.29 0.10
N LEU A 86 -16.50 -32.03 -0.99
CA LEU A 86 -17.68 -32.20 -1.83
C LEU A 86 -18.53 -33.40 -1.39
N ALA A 87 -19.79 -33.43 -1.82
CA ALA A 87 -20.76 -34.47 -1.43
C ALA A 87 -20.42 -35.88 -1.95
N ASP A 88 -19.54 -35.98 -2.95
CA ASP A 88 -19.04 -37.23 -3.51
C ASP A 88 -17.74 -37.72 -2.81
N ASN A 89 -17.35 -37.07 -1.71
CA ASN A 89 -16.10 -37.29 -0.97
C ASN A 89 -14.82 -36.92 -1.74
N THR A 90 -14.93 -36.11 -2.78
CA THR A 90 -13.76 -35.46 -3.40
C THR A 90 -13.47 -34.12 -2.71
N LEU A 91 -12.25 -33.62 -2.88
CA LEU A 91 -11.87 -32.29 -2.42
C LEU A 91 -11.86 -31.33 -3.62
N LEU A 92 -12.41 -30.14 -3.42
CA LEU A 92 -12.30 -29.05 -4.39
C LEU A 92 -10.83 -28.65 -4.52
N GLU A 93 -10.29 -28.65 -5.73
CA GLU A 93 -8.92 -28.21 -6.00
C GLU A 93 -8.92 -26.81 -6.64
N PHE A 94 -7.93 -25.98 -6.28
CA PHE A 94 -7.80 -24.68 -6.94
C PHE A 94 -7.22 -24.87 -8.35
N PRO A 95 -7.65 -24.06 -9.35
CA PRO A 95 -7.07 -24.09 -10.69
C PRO A 95 -5.55 -23.83 -10.68
N LEU A 96 -4.88 -24.14 -11.80
CA LEU A 96 -3.44 -23.91 -11.98
C LEU A 96 -2.59 -24.61 -10.90
N ASP A 97 -2.86 -25.90 -10.70
CA ASP A 97 -2.13 -26.79 -9.78
C ASP A 97 -2.06 -26.23 -8.34
N GLY A 98 -3.20 -25.78 -7.82
CA GLY A 98 -3.29 -25.27 -6.46
C GLY A 98 -2.89 -23.79 -6.31
N TYR A 99 -3.02 -22.98 -7.36
CA TYR A 99 -2.69 -21.55 -7.28
C TYR A 99 -3.54 -20.84 -6.22
N GLN A 100 -2.87 -20.05 -5.39
CA GLN A 100 -3.49 -19.35 -4.27
C GLN A 100 -3.77 -17.89 -4.64
N TYR A 101 -4.95 -17.38 -4.26
CA TYR A 101 -5.42 -16.05 -4.68
C TYR A 101 -5.26 -15.00 -3.57
N PRO A 102 -4.16 -14.21 -3.58
CA PRO A 102 -3.96 -13.14 -2.61
C PRO A 102 -4.90 -11.96 -2.89
N LYS A 103 -5.36 -11.31 -1.81
CA LYS A 103 -6.07 -10.04 -1.87
C LYS A 103 -5.07 -8.89 -1.93
N VAL A 104 -4.82 -8.38 -3.13
CA VAL A 104 -3.97 -7.19 -3.36
C VAL A 104 -4.85 -5.94 -3.45
N ARG A 105 -4.55 -4.92 -2.64
CA ARG A 105 -5.23 -3.62 -2.67
C ARG A 105 -4.44 -2.64 -3.56
N THR A 106 -5.05 -2.16 -4.63
CA THR A 106 -4.46 -1.16 -5.54
C THR A 106 -5.06 0.21 -5.27
N MET A 107 -4.22 1.18 -4.90
CA MET A 107 -4.65 2.53 -4.54
C MET A 107 -4.28 3.53 -5.64
N SER A 108 -5.30 4.12 -6.26
CA SER A 108 -5.11 5.20 -7.24
C SER A 108 -4.63 6.47 -6.55
N ILE A 109 -4.01 7.39 -7.29
CA ILE A 109 -3.68 8.73 -6.79
C ILE A 109 -4.90 9.54 -6.28
N LEU A 110 -6.12 9.13 -6.63
CA LEU A 110 -7.37 9.74 -6.16
C LEU A 110 -7.89 9.11 -4.86
N ASP A 111 -7.28 8.01 -4.41
CA ASP A 111 -7.58 7.37 -3.13
C ASP A 111 -6.77 8.07 -2.01
N PRO A 112 -7.40 8.54 -0.93
CA PRO A 112 -6.71 9.07 0.24
C PRO A 112 -5.64 8.12 0.81
N GLU A 113 -5.83 6.80 0.70
CA GLU A 113 -4.89 5.80 1.22
C GLU A 113 -3.59 5.74 0.39
N SER A 114 -3.58 6.28 -0.82
CA SER A 114 -2.38 6.28 -1.68
C SER A 114 -1.22 7.06 -1.07
N ILE A 115 -1.49 8.05 -0.20
CA ILE A 115 -0.44 8.86 0.44
C ILE A 115 0.49 8.02 1.32
N TRP A 116 0.01 6.88 1.82
CA TRP A 116 0.77 5.97 2.67
C TRP A 116 1.82 5.17 1.90
N ILE A 117 1.65 5.04 0.59
CA ILE A 117 2.57 4.34 -0.34
C ILE A 117 3.46 5.34 -1.05
N GLN A 118 2.87 6.44 -1.53
CA GLN A 118 3.49 7.38 -2.45
C GLN A 118 3.21 8.83 -2.03
N GLY A 119 3.51 9.18 -0.78
CA GLY A 119 3.19 10.49 -0.18
C GLY A 119 3.86 11.71 -0.83
N HIS A 120 4.81 11.51 -1.74
CA HIS A 120 5.41 12.59 -2.54
C HIS A 120 4.58 12.92 -3.80
N VAL A 121 3.77 11.98 -4.30
CA VAL A 121 2.94 12.15 -5.49
C VAL A 121 1.78 13.10 -5.19
N GLN A 122 1.49 14.02 -6.11
CA GLN A 122 0.49 15.09 -5.92
C GLN A 122 0.75 16.03 -4.73
N CYS A 123 2.00 16.09 -4.26
CA CYS A 123 2.43 17.03 -3.22
C CYS A 123 3.10 18.26 -3.83
N TRP A 124 2.37 19.38 -3.94
CA TRP A 124 2.85 20.60 -4.57
C TRP A 124 4.05 21.21 -3.86
N THR A 125 4.01 21.27 -2.52
CA THR A 125 5.13 21.77 -1.72
C THR A 125 6.41 20.96 -1.95
N TYR A 126 6.30 19.63 -2.09
CA TYR A 126 7.44 18.76 -2.40
C TYR A 126 8.00 19.00 -3.80
N MET A 127 7.12 19.06 -4.82
CA MET A 127 7.54 19.34 -6.19
C MET A 127 8.26 20.70 -6.29
N ASN A 128 7.76 21.71 -5.59
CA ASN A 128 8.44 23.01 -5.51
C ASN A 128 9.79 22.94 -4.79
N SER A 129 9.93 22.13 -3.73
CA SER A 129 11.23 21.97 -3.07
C SER A 129 12.25 21.30 -3.98
N VAL A 130 11.83 20.27 -4.72
CA VAL A 130 12.68 19.59 -5.72
C VAL A 130 13.07 20.55 -6.85
N TYR A 131 12.14 21.37 -7.34
CA TYR A 131 12.46 22.36 -8.37
C TYR A 131 13.47 23.41 -7.88
N ASN A 132 13.31 23.90 -6.64
CA ASN A 132 14.14 24.94 -6.07
C ASN A 132 15.53 24.48 -5.65
N ILE A 133 15.75 23.17 -5.53
CA ILE A 133 17.05 22.63 -5.11
C ILE A 133 18.18 22.97 -6.08
N LYS A 134 17.84 23.23 -7.35
CA LYS A 134 18.78 23.69 -8.39
C LYS A 134 19.43 25.03 -8.07
N ASN A 135 18.81 25.83 -7.19
CA ASN A 135 19.38 27.09 -6.72
C ASN A 135 20.43 26.90 -5.60
N ASN A 136 20.60 25.67 -5.10
CA ASN A 136 21.65 25.35 -4.13
C ASN A 136 23.02 25.36 -4.82
N SER A 137 23.99 26.07 -4.25
CA SER A 137 25.33 26.21 -4.84
C SER A 137 26.07 24.88 -5.01
N VAL A 138 25.85 23.91 -4.11
CA VAL A 138 26.46 22.58 -4.18
C VAL A 138 25.89 21.80 -5.36
N VAL A 139 24.56 21.81 -5.51
CA VAL A 139 23.86 21.16 -6.64
C VAL A 139 24.23 21.82 -7.96
N ASN A 140 24.36 23.15 -8.00
CA ASN A 140 24.80 23.86 -9.19
C ASN A 140 26.25 23.51 -9.57
N SER A 141 27.15 23.36 -8.60
CA SER A 141 28.52 22.87 -8.87
C SER A 141 28.50 21.47 -9.46
N LEU A 142 27.73 20.54 -8.88
CA LEU A 142 27.58 19.18 -9.41
C LEU A 142 27.04 19.17 -10.84
N TYR A 143 26.09 20.06 -11.15
CA TYR A 143 25.60 20.24 -12.51
C TYR A 143 26.71 20.65 -13.47
N GLU A 144 27.50 21.67 -13.12
CA GLU A 144 28.59 22.18 -13.96
C GLU A 144 29.70 21.13 -14.14
N ASP A 145 30.10 20.47 -13.05
CA ASP A 145 31.20 19.50 -13.01
C ASP A 145 30.88 18.21 -13.78
N THR A 146 29.61 17.87 -13.96
CA THR A 146 29.16 16.63 -14.62
C THR A 146 28.61 16.84 -16.03
N LEU A 147 28.46 18.08 -16.48
CA LEU A 147 27.80 18.39 -17.75
C LEU A 147 28.51 17.75 -18.95
N ASP A 148 29.83 17.84 -19.01
CA ASP A 148 30.64 17.27 -20.10
C ASP A 148 30.53 15.74 -20.14
N PHE A 149 30.43 15.10 -18.98
CA PHE A 149 30.23 13.65 -18.88
C PHE A 149 28.88 13.25 -19.51
N TYR A 150 27.78 13.89 -19.12
CA TYR A 150 26.46 13.61 -19.68
C TYR A 150 26.39 13.91 -21.19
N HIS A 151 26.93 15.04 -21.63
CA HIS A 151 26.98 15.39 -23.06
C HIS A 151 27.83 14.40 -23.88
N GLY A 152 28.93 13.89 -23.30
CA GLY A 152 29.76 12.87 -23.94
C GLY A 152 29.05 11.52 -24.12
N LEU A 153 28.13 11.17 -23.23
CA LEU A 153 27.28 9.98 -23.35
C LEU A 153 26.05 10.20 -24.22
N TRP A 154 25.61 11.45 -24.41
CA TRP A 154 24.35 11.75 -25.09
C TRP A 154 24.27 11.18 -26.51
N GLN A 155 25.29 11.39 -27.34
CA GLN A 155 25.30 10.89 -28.72
C GLN A 155 25.35 9.36 -28.82
N LYS A 156 25.77 8.68 -27.75
CA LYS A 156 25.97 7.24 -27.71
C LYS A 156 24.75 6.51 -27.16
N ILE A 157 24.10 7.08 -26.16
CA ILE A 157 23.10 6.39 -25.32
C ILE A 157 21.82 7.21 -25.20
N PHE A 158 21.92 8.51 -24.92
CA PHE A 158 20.76 9.33 -24.54
C PHE A 158 20.08 10.06 -25.71
N THR A 159 20.18 9.54 -26.94
CA THR A 159 19.60 10.17 -28.13
C THR A 159 18.06 10.23 -28.11
N ALA A 160 17.42 9.42 -27.25
CA ALA A 160 15.98 9.49 -26.98
C ALA A 160 15.57 10.76 -26.18
N PHE A 161 16.52 11.46 -25.57
CA PHE A 161 16.30 12.70 -24.83
C PHE A 161 16.82 13.89 -25.62
N ASP A 162 16.21 15.06 -25.45
CA ASP A 162 16.82 16.31 -25.93
C ASP A 162 18.16 16.55 -25.24
N LEU A 163 19.13 17.13 -25.94
CA LEU A 163 20.47 17.39 -25.39
C LEU A 163 20.42 18.21 -24.08
N ASN A 164 19.46 19.14 -23.96
CA ASN A 164 19.27 19.95 -22.76
C ASN A 164 18.74 19.17 -21.53
N LYS A 165 18.40 17.88 -21.70
CA LYS A 165 18.03 16.97 -20.61
C LYS A 165 19.20 16.10 -20.16
N ALA A 166 20.27 15.99 -20.96
CA ALA A 166 21.46 15.22 -20.61
C ALA A 166 22.33 15.97 -19.59
N ASN A 167 21.91 16.00 -18.33
CA ASN A 167 22.63 16.66 -17.23
C ASN A 167 22.13 16.16 -15.87
N PHE A 168 22.84 16.58 -14.81
CA PHE A 168 22.58 16.19 -13.43
C PHE A 168 21.14 16.46 -12.94
N ASN A 169 20.39 17.37 -13.56
CA ASN A 169 19.00 17.60 -13.14
C ASN A 169 18.05 16.46 -13.50
N ASN A 170 18.45 15.54 -14.37
CA ASN A 170 17.69 14.33 -14.74
C ASN A 170 18.52 13.07 -14.46
N ALA A 171 19.40 13.11 -13.43
CA ALA A 171 20.37 12.05 -13.16
C ALA A 171 19.69 10.69 -12.95
N TYR A 172 18.59 10.64 -12.18
CA TYR A 172 17.83 9.41 -11.96
C TYR A 172 17.24 8.85 -13.25
N GLU A 173 16.54 9.66 -14.05
CA GLU A 173 15.91 9.21 -15.29
C GLU A 173 16.95 8.72 -16.32
N LEU A 174 18.09 9.42 -16.42
CA LEU A 174 19.18 9.04 -17.31
C LEU A 174 19.86 7.75 -16.83
N TYR A 175 20.04 7.57 -15.52
CA TYR A 175 20.57 6.33 -14.95
C TYR A 175 19.64 5.14 -15.21
N GLU A 176 18.34 5.26 -14.92
CA GLU A 176 17.35 4.20 -15.15
C GLU A 176 17.32 3.78 -16.62
N TYR A 177 17.33 4.77 -17.52
CA TYR A 177 17.37 4.50 -18.96
C TYR A 177 18.67 3.80 -19.38
N ALA A 178 19.83 4.28 -18.90
CA ALA A 178 21.12 3.65 -19.15
C ALA A 178 21.19 2.22 -18.60
N GLN A 179 20.65 1.98 -17.40
CA GLN A 179 20.59 0.67 -16.76
C GLN A 179 19.72 -0.30 -17.55
N TYR A 180 18.56 0.15 -18.03
CA TYR A 180 17.69 -0.64 -18.90
C TYR A 180 18.42 -1.04 -20.19
N LEU A 181 18.99 -0.08 -20.90
CA LEU A 181 19.72 -0.35 -22.15
C LEU A 181 20.95 -1.23 -21.92
N TRP A 182 21.69 -1.02 -20.84
CA TRP A 182 22.82 -1.88 -20.47
C TRP A 182 22.41 -3.34 -20.29
N THR A 183 21.20 -3.57 -19.80
CA THR A 183 20.67 -4.90 -19.49
C THR A 183 20.04 -5.57 -20.72
N HIS A 184 19.37 -4.78 -21.57
CA HIS A 184 18.49 -5.31 -22.62
C HIS A 184 18.97 -5.03 -24.06
N ASP A 185 19.94 -4.16 -24.27
CA ASP A 185 20.45 -3.78 -25.59
C ASP A 185 21.96 -4.06 -25.70
N GLU A 186 22.31 -5.14 -26.38
CA GLU A 186 23.70 -5.54 -26.59
C GLU A 186 24.51 -4.47 -27.34
N SER A 187 23.89 -3.79 -28.30
CA SER A 187 24.56 -2.80 -29.15
C SER A 187 24.93 -1.54 -28.37
N ILE A 188 24.04 -1.08 -27.48
CA ILE A 188 24.30 0.09 -26.64
C ILE A 188 25.26 -0.27 -25.50
N ARG A 189 25.21 -1.51 -25.00
CA ARG A 189 26.13 -1.99 -23.97
C ARG A 189 27.60 -1.85 -24.36
N GLU A 190 27.94 -1.98 -25.64
CA GLU A 190 29.31 -1.79 -26.15
C GLU A 190 29.79 -0.33 -26.14
N HIS A 191 28.87 0.63 -26.09
CA HIS A 191 29.16 2.07 -26.13
C HIS A 191 29.28 2.71 -24.74
N MET A 192 29.12 1.91 -23.68
CA MET A 192 29.22 2.31 -22.28
C MET A 192 30.17 1.37 -21.54
N THR A 193 30.80 1.82 -20.47
CA THR A 193 31.55 0.94 -19.56
C THR A 193 30.78 0.71 -18.27
N ALA A 194 31.10 -0.38 -17.56
CA ALA A 194 30.55 -0.60 -16.22
C ALA A 194 30.88 0.55 -15.25
N THR A 195 32.01 1.24 -15.46
CA THR A 195 32.39 2.43 -14.70
C THR A 195 31.49 3.62 -15.00
N ASP A 196 31.13 3.84 -16.26
CA ASP A 196 30.19 4.91 -16.63
C ASP A 196 28.81 4.66 -16.01
N LEU A 197 28.32 3.42 -16.06
CA LEU A 197 27.04 3.05 -15.45
C LEU A 197 27.07 3.23 -13.92
N ALA A 198 28.15 2.82 -13.27
CA ALA A 198 28.33 3.01 -11.83
C ALA A 198 28.38 4.51 -11.47
N TYR A 199 28.99 5.34 -12.30
CA TYR A 199 29.04 6.79 -12.07
C TYR A 199 27.68 7.46 -12.29
N LEU A 200 26.93 7.05 -13.32
CA LEU A 200 25.54 7.49 -13.50
C LEU A 200 24.68 7.15 -12.28
N ARG A 201 24.85 5.94 -11.74
CA ARG A 201 24.16 5.50 -10.51
C ARG A 201 24.51 6.36 -9.31
N ASP A 202 25.79 6.66 -9.09
CA ASP A 202 26.25 7.51 -7.99
C ASP A 202 25.69 8.95 -8.08
N LEU A 203 25.63 9.50 -9.29
CA LEU A 203 25.01 10.80 -9.55
C LEU A 203 23.49 10.77 -9.29
N ALA A 204 22.82 9.70 -9.71
CA ALA A 204 21.40 9.50 -9.44
C ALA A 204 21.11 9.37 -7.93
N ALA A 205 21.90 8.57 -7.20
CA ALA A 205 21.80 8.43 -5.76
C ALA A 205 22.03 9.77 -5.04
N THR A 206 23.05 10.53 -5.46
CA THR A 206 23.34 11.86 -4.93
C THR A 206 22.16 12.82 -5.14
N GLN A 207 21.61 12.86 -6.36
CA GLN A 207 20.45 13.68 -6.68
C GLN A 207 19.24 13.34 -5.79
N GLN A 208 18.91 12.05 -5.66
CA GLN A 208 17.73 11.62 -4.90
C GLN A 208 17.91 11.83 -3.39
N LYS A 209 19.14 11.70 -2.87
CA LYS A 209 19.46 12.06 -1.48
C LYS A 209 19.26 13.56 -1.23
N ASP A 210 19.67 14.40 -2.17
CA ASP A 210 19.49 15.84 -2.05
C ASP A 210 18.01 16.22 -2.00
N TYR A 211 17.14 15.51 -2.74
CA TYR A 211 15.67 15.71 -2.68
C TYR A 211 15.09 15.32 -1.31
N ALA A 212 15.64 14.29 -0.67
CA ALA A 212 15.26 13.85 0.68
C ALA A 212 15.93 14.64 1.82
N ASN A 213 16.74 15.66 1.52
CA ASN A 213 17.54 16.36 2.50
C ASN A 213 16.68 17.19 3.49
N LEU A 214 16.76 16.83 4.77
CA LEU A 214 15.99 17.44 5.85
C LEU A 214 16.44 18.88 6.19
N THR A 215 17.66 19.27 5.82
CA THR A 215 18.24 20.58 6.20
C THR A 215 17.86 21.72 5.25
N VAL A 216 17.39 21.39 4.04
CA VAL A 216 17.12 22.36 2.98
C VAL A 216 15.71 22.97 3.09
N SER A 217 14.82 22.34 3.84
CA SER A 217 13.44 22.80 4.02
C SER A 217 13.04 22.82 5.51
N GLY A 218 12.55 23.97 6.00
CA GLY A 218 12.17 24.12 7.41
C GLY A 218 10.99 23.25 7.88
N ASN A 219 10.36 22.49 6.99
CA ASN A 219 9.21 21.61 7.24
C ASN A 219 9.45 20.14 6.90
N ASN A 220 10.71 19.73 6.64
CA ASN A 220 11.08 18.37 6.22
C ASN A 220 10.27 17.87 5.01
N ILE A 221 9.85 18.77 4.11
CA ILE A 221 9.00 18.40 2.98
C ILE A 221 9.71 17.46 2.00
N GLY A 222 11.03 17.58 1.87
CA GLY A 222 11.83 16.67 1.04
C GLY A 222 11.66 15.20 1.42
N ALA A 223 11.35 14.91 2.68
CA ALA A 223 11.14 13.55 3.18
C ALA A 223 9.67 13.14 3.30
N ILE A 224 8.73 13.86 2.67
CA ILE A 224 7.28 13.65 2.87
C ILE A 224 6.83 12.19 2.66
N ALA A 225 7.41 11.48 1.69
CA ALA A 225 7.12 10.06 1.45
C ALA A 225 7.49 9.17 2.65
N GLY A 226 8.64 9.44 3.28
CA GLY A 226 9.05 8.75 4.51
C GLY A 226 8.20 9.15 5.71
N ARG A 227 7.72 10.39 5.76
CA ARG A 227 6.83 10.88 6.84
C ARG A 227 5.46 10.21 6.80
N THR A 228 4.87 9.99 5.63
CA THR A 228 3.60 9.25 5.51
C THR A 228 3.81 7.74 5.71
N LEU A 229 4.89 7.16 5.17
CA LEU A 229 5.26 5.77 5.43
C LEU A 229 5.42 5.50 6.93
N ALA A 230 6.06 6.41 7.67
CA ALA A 230 6.23 6.27 9.11
C ALA A 230 4.89 6.16 9.86
N ALA A 231 3.89 6.97 9.48
CA ALA A 231 2.55 6.85 10.03
C ALA A 231 1.92 5.47 9.72
N LYS A 232 2.07 5.01 8.47
CA LYS A 232 1.51 3.72 8.04
C LYS A 232 2.12 2.54 8.77
N VAL A 233 3.45 2.52 8.94
CA VAL A 233 4.16 1.45 9.67
C VAL A 233 3.64 1.35 11.11
N VAL A 234 3.55 2.47 11.82
CA VAL A 234 3.02 2.49 13.19
C VAL A 234 1.58 1.99 13.22
N SER A 235 0.73 2.46 12.29
CA SER A 235 -0.66 2.02 12.20
C SER A 235 -0.78 0.51 12.00
N GLN A 236 0.01 -0.09 11.11
CA GLN A 236 -0.05 -1.55 10.86
C GLN A 236 0.42 -2.35 12.08
N LEU A 237 1.52 -1.96 12.71
CA LEU A 237 2.02 -2.65 13.91
C LEU A 237 1.02 -2.54 15.07
N GLN A 238 0.39 -1.38 15.23
CA GLN A 238 -0.65 -1.18 16.25
C GLN A 238 -1.91 -2.00 15.95
N GLU A 239 -2.34 -2.09 14.70
CA GLU A 239 -3.51 -2.89 14.32
C GLU A 239 -3.27 -4.37 14.64
N SER A 240 -2.13 -4.92 14.22
CA SER A 240 -1.75 -6.30 14.56
C SER A 240 -1.67 -6.48 16.08
N PHE A 241 -1.06 -5.55 16.82
CA PHE A 241 -0.94 -5.63 18.27
C PHE A 241 -2.30 -5.61 18.99
N ASN A 242 -3.18 -4.67 18.64
CA ASN A 242 -4.49 -4.51 19.27
C ASN A 242 -5.41 -5.72 19.04
N ASN A 243 -5.20 -6.44 17.93
CA ASN A 243 -5.93 -7.65 17.60
C ASN A 243 -5.19 -8.92 18.03
N ALA A 244 -4.21 -8.83 18.93
CA ALA A 244 -3.42 -9.95 19.44
C ALA A 244 -2.80 -10.83 18.33
N GLY A 245 -2.40 -10.20 17.22
CA GLY A 245 -1.83 -10.88 16.05
C GLY A 245 -2.80 -11.84 15.36
N SER A 246 -4.12 -11.59 15.42
CA SER A 246 -5.13 -12.38 14.70
C SER A 246 -5.36 -11.91 13.27
N VAL A 247 -5.13 -10.63 12.98
CA VAL A 247 -5.26 -10.01 11.65
C VAL A 247 -3.99 -9.25 11.28
N ASP A 248 -3.77 -9.03 9.98
CA ASP A 248 -2.68 -8.20 9.43
C ASP A 248 -1.28 -8.56 9.99
N LYS A 249 -1.06 -9.85 10.32
CA LYS A 249 0.20 -10.41 10.86
C LYS A 249 1.41 -10.09 9.98
N LEU A 250 1.20 -10.06 8.66
CA LEU A 250 2.19 -9.63 7.69
C LEU A 250 1.58 -8.56 6.78
N SER A 251 2.16 -7.36 6.84
CA SER A 251 1.81 -6.24 5.98
C SER A 251 2.92 -5.98 4.98
N VAL A 252 2.61 -6.00 3.68
CA VAL A 252 3.57 -5.72 2.60
C VAL A 252 3.00 -4.63 1.70
N VAL A 253 3.79 -3.58 1.50
CA VAL A 253 3.44 -2.44 0.67
C VAL A 253 4.45 -2.32 -0.47
N PHE A 254 3.96 -2.26 -1.71
CA PHE A 254 4.76 -2.13 -2.92
C PHE A 254 4.69 -0.69 -3.43
N GLY A 255 5.84 -0.14 -3.76
CA GLY A 255 5.98 1.24 -4.23
C GLY A 255 7.38 1.48 -4.79
N SER A 256 7.79 2.74 -4.80
CA SER A 256 9.05 3.21 -5.37
C SER A 256 10.13 3.46 -4.30
N TYR A 257 11.26 4.06 -4.68
CA TYR A 257 12.43 4.24 -3.82
C TYR A 257 12.36 5.50 -2.93
N GLU A 258 11.51 6.48 -3.25
CA GLU A 258 11.41 7.75 -2.51
C GLU A 258 11.06 7.55 -1.02
N PRO A 259 10.16 6.62 -0.63
CA PRO A 259 9.95 6.29 0.77
C PRO A 259 11.19 5.73 1.47
N PHE A 260 12.06 4.97 0.78
CA PHE A 260 13.32 4.47 1.31
C PHE A 260 14.27 5.63 1.62
N MET A 261 14.57 6.44 0.59
CA MET A 261 15.50 7.57 0.72
C MET A 261 15.03 8.54 1.81
N SER A 262 13.74 8.84 1.83
CA SER A 262 13.12 9.69 2.84
C SER A 262 13.21 9.09 4.24
N TYR A 263 12.89 7.80 4.40
CA TYR A 263 12.93 7.16 5.72
C TYR A 263 14.35 7.03 6.25
N PHE A 264 15.34 6.72 5.41
CA PHE A 264 16.74 6.64 5.81
C PHE A 264 17.23 7.97 6.39
N ALA A 265 16.84 9.09 5.78
CA ALA A 265 17.13 10.42 6.31
C ALA A 265 16.43 10.66 7.66
N LEU A 266 15.14 10.34 7.78
CA LEU A 266 14.34 10.56 8.99
C LEU A 266 14.75 9.66 10.17
N ALA A 267 15.23 8.45 9.88
CA ALA A 267 15.66 7.47 10.87
C ALA A 267 17.13 7.62 11.27
N ASP A 268 17.81 8.68 10.81
CA ASP A 268 19.23 8.96 11.07
C ASP A 268 20.18 7.84 10.58
N LEU A 269 19.84 7.19 9.45
CA LEU A 269 20.62 6.09 8.86
C LEU A 269 21.66 6.59 7.84
N VAL A 270 21.51 7.81 7.32
CA VAL A 270 22.42 8.34 6.29
C VAL A 270 23.75 8.88 6.86
N SER A 271 23.86 9.04 8.18
CA SER A 271 24.99 9.66 8.87
C SER A 271 25.80 8.69 9.77
N VAL A 272 25.46 7.40 9.79
CA VAL A 272 26.08 6.39 10.67
C VAL A 272 27.28 5.68 10.03
N PRO A 273 28.18 5.06 10.81
CA PRO A 273 29.22 4.17 10.27
C PRO A 273 28.64 3.07 9.38
N GLY A 274 29.08 2.96 8.13
CA GLY A 274 28.49 2.01 7.16
C GLY A 274 27.25 2.54 6.42
N ALA A 275 26.97 3.85 6.51
CA ALA A 275 25.86 4.48 5.79
C ALA A 275 25.95 4.42 4.26
N GLY A 276 26.99 3.83 3.67
CA GLY A 276 27.12 3.68 2.21
C GLY A 276 25.87 3.05 1.59
N VAL A 277 25.29 2.03 2.23
CA VAL A 277 24.08 1.34 1.73
C VAL A 277 22.81 2.21 1.78
N PHE A 278 22.79 3.24 2.64
CA PHE A 278 21.67 4.18 2.80
C PHE A 278 21.86 5.46 1.99
N ASN A 279 23.07 5.68 1.46
CA ASN A 279 23.39 6.80 0.58
C ASN A 279 23.32 6.44 -0.90
N ASP A 280 23.19 5.15 -1.24
CA ASP A 280 22.96 4.66 -2.61
C ASP A 280 21.45 4.47 -2.89
N LEU A 281 21.09 4.35 -4.17
CA LEU A 281 19.74 3.95 -4.56
C LEU A 281 19.42 2.53 -4.07
N PRO A 282 18.20 2.25 -3.59
CA PRO A 282 17.78 0.87 -3.35
C PRO A 282 17.86 0.05 -4.64
N ASN A 283 18.38 -1.18 -4.55
CA ASN A 283 18.36 -2.11 -5.67
C ASN A 283 16.91 -2.53 -5.99
N PRO A 284 16.60 -2.92 -7.24
CA PRO A 284 15.29 -3.44 -7.59
C PRO A 284 14.84 -4.56 -6.64
N GLY A 285 13.62 -4.43 -6.09
CA GLY A 285 13.06 -5.37 -5.13
C GLY A 285 13.65 -5.29 -3.71
N ALA A 286 14.38 -4.22 -3.38
CA ALA A 286 14.79 -3.94 -2.01
C ALA A 286 13.61 -3.82 -1.06
N ALA A 287 13.83 -4.13 0.22
CA ALA A 287 12.81 -4.14 1.24
C ALA A 287 13.31 -3.54 2.56
N MET A 288 12.51 -2.64 3.13
CA MET A 288 12.59 -2.23 4.53
C MET A 288 11.60 -3.06 5.35
N LEU A 289 12.01 -3.46 6.54
CA LEU A 289 11.21 -4.31 7.41
C LEU A 289 11.19 -3.74 8.83
N TRP A 290 10.01 -3.76 9.44
CA TRP A 290 9.83 -3.47 10.86
C TRP A 290 9.18 -4.69 11.50
N GLU A 291 9.94 -5.38 12.32
CA GLU A 291 9.46 -6.59 12.99
C GLU A 291 9.08 -6.24 14.43
N LEU A 292 7.82 -6.53 14.79
CA LEU A 292 7.31 -6.44 16.15
C LEU A 292 7.38 -7.82 16.81
N PHE A 293 8.10 -7.93 17.92
CA PHE A 293 8.36 -9.22 18.58
C PHE A 293 8.40 -9.09 20.10
N SER A 294 8.37 -10.22 20.80
CA SER A 294 8.63 -10.31 22.24
C SER A 294 9.74 -11.32 22.51
N VAL A 295 10.37 -11.24 23.68
CA VAL A 295 11.51 -12.08 24.08
C VAL A 295 11.13 -13.11 25.16
N GLY A 296 9.83 -13.34 25.37
CA GLY A 296 9.29 -14.27 26.35
C GLY A 296 9.24 -15.72 25.85
N SER A 297 9.25 -16.68 26.78
CA SER A 297 9.14 -18.12 26.45
C SER A 297 7.69 -18.64 26.44
N ASP A 298 6.73 -17.85 26.94
CA ASP A 298 5.32 -18.22 26.93
C ASP A 298 4.67 -17.82 25.60
N THR A 299 4.37 -18.82 24.78
CA THR A 299 3.69 -18.64 23.48
C THR A 299 2.17 -18.82 23.57
N THR A 300 1.62 -19.00 24.77
CA THR A 300 0.19 -19.25 25.00
C THR A 300 -0.58 -17.97 25.33
N VAL A 301 0.13 -16.95 25.80
CA VAL A 301 -0.43 -15.64 26.14
C VAL A 301 0.16 -14.60 25.21
N TYR A 302 -0.71 -13.72 24.69
CA TYR A 302 -0.24 -12.58 23.90
C TYR A 302 0.47 -11.57 24.83
N PRO A 303 1.72 -11.16 24.52
CA PRO A 303 2.52 -10.32 25.42
C PRO A 303 1.90 -8.94 25.65
N SER A 304 2.21 -8.33 26.81
CA SER A 304 1.82 -6.95 27.07
C SER A 304 2.70 -5.97 26.26
N GLU A 305 2.25 -4.72 26.10
CA GLU A 305 2.97 -3.75 25.27
C GLU A 305 4.40 -3.48 25.76
N GLU A 306 4.61 -3.52 27.07
CA GLU A 306 5.91 -3.30 27.71
C GLU A 306 6.91 -4.42 27.38
N GLU A 307 6.42 -5.61 27.03
CA GLU A 307 7.23 -6.77 26.64
C GLU A 307 7.55 -6.78 25.14
N MET A 308 6.95 -5.87 24.37
CA MET A 308 7.12 -5.77 22.93
C MET A 308 8.32 -4.91 22.54
N TRP A 309 9.01 -5.39 21.52
CA TRP A 309 10.18 -4.78 20.90
C TRP A 309 9.95 -4.64 19.41
N VAL A 310 10.63 -3.66 18.82
CA VAL A 310 10.69 -3.46 17.37
C VAL A 310 12.14 -3.46 16.94
N ARG A 311 12.42 -4.13 15.82
CA ARG A 311 13.69 -4.00 15.10
C ARG A 311 13.46 -3.61 13.65
N PHE A 312 14.41 -2.87 13.10
CA PHE A 312 14.42 -2.46 11.71
C PHE A 312 15.44 -3.26 10.93
N LEU A 313 15.04 -3.81 9.80
CA LEU A 313 15.94 -4.50 8.88
C LEU A 313 15.86 -3.88 7.49
N TYR A 314 16.98 -3.95 6.77
CA TYR A 314 17.05 -3.58 5.38
C TYR A 314 17.70 -4.70 4.57
N ARG A 315 17.01 -5.11 3.52
CA ARG A 315 17.47 -6.08 2.52
C ARG A 315 17.56 -5.38 1.16
N ASN A 316 18.78 -5.14 0.69
CA ASN A 316 19.04 -4.33 -0.50
C ASN A 316 18.99 -5.13 -1.81
N GLY A 317 17.77 -5.44 -2.29
CA GLY A 317 17.51 -6.12 -3.56
C GLY A 317 17.05 -7.57 -3.39
N THR A 318 16.94 -8.30 -4.51
CA THR A 318 16.46 -9.69 -4.54
C THR A 318 17.55 -10.75 -4.56
N ASP A 319 18.82 -10.36 -4.66
CA ASP A 319 19.95 -11.30 -4.75
C ASP A 319 19.91 -12.33 -3.61
N SER A 320 20.11 -13.60 -3.93
CA SER A 320 20.04 -14.70 -2.97
C SER A 320 20.99 -14.56 -1.77
N GLU A 321 22.09 -13.82 -1.94
CA GLU A 321 23.08 -13.55 -0.89
C GLU A 321 22.81 -12.25 -0.11
N ALA A 322 21.91 -11.38 -0.58
CA ALA A 322 21.61 -10.15 0.14
C ALA A 322 20.83 -10.47 1.43
N ALA A 323 21.41 -10.08 2.57
CA ALA A 323 20.93 -10.50 3.88
C ALA A 323 19.86 -9.56 4.46
N PHE A 324 19.02 -10.12 5.33
CA PHE A 324 18.13 -9.34 6.20
C PHE A 324 18.96 -8.71 7.31
N THR A 325 19.54 -7.53 7.04
CA THR A 325 20.49 -6.91 7.97
C THR A 325 19.75 -6.00 8.94
N GLU A 326 19.90 -6.24 10.24
CA GLU A 326 19.33 -5.39 11.30
C GLU A 326 20.18 -4.12 11.48
N TYR A 327 19.52 -2.96 11.55
CA TYR A 327 20.19 -1.68 11.77
C TYR A 327 19.55 -0.91 12.92
N PRO A 328 20.37 -0.29 13.80
CA PRO A 328 19.82 0.63 14.79
C PRO A 328 19.24 1.86 14.09
N ILE A 329 18.07 2.30 14.54
CA ILE A 329 17.39 3.48 14.03
C ILE A 329 17.34 4.58 15.08
N PHE A 330 17.18 5.82 14.63
CA PHE A 330 17.05 7.02 15.46
C PHE A 330 18.23 7.29 16.38
N GLY A 331 19.44 7.07 15.87
CA GLY A 331 20.71 7.33 16.56
C GLY A 331 21.02 6.35 17.70
N ASN A 332 20.31 5.22 17.80
CA ASN A 332 20.65 4.17 18.75
C ASN A 332 22.03 3.56 18.43
N PRO A 333 22.79 3.09 19.43
CA PRO A 333 24.07 2.43 19.18
C PRO A 333 23.86 1.04 18.54
N TYR A 334 24.83 0.56 17.77
CA TYR A 334 24.79 -0.77 17.14
C TYR A 334 24.69 -1.94 18.13
N SER A 335 25.04 -1.73 19.40
CA SER A 335 24.83 -2.71 20.47
C SER A 335 23.35 -2.87 20.87
N GLU A 336 22.49 -1.94 20.45
CA GLU A 336 21.06 -1.86 20.78
C GLU A 336 20.25 -1.60 19.50
N SER A 337 20.27 -2.56 18.59
CA SER A 337 19.60 -2.48 17.29
C SER A 337 18.07 -2.62 17.37
N SER A 338 17.56 -3.20 18.46
CA SER A 338 16.14 -3.31 18.79
C SER A 338 15.73 -2.28 19.85
N MET A 339 14.49 -1.80 19.81
CA MET A 339 13.96 -0.82 20.77
C MET A 339 12.56 -1.17 21.28
N ARG A 340 12.15 -0.61 22.44
CA ARG A 340 10.81 -0.84 22.99
C ARG A 340 9.74 -0.32 22.04
N PHE A 341 8.63 -1.03 21.93
CA PHE A 341 7.54 -0.64 21.04
C PHE A 341 6.96 0.74 21.39
N THR A 342 6.88 1.07 22.69
CA THR A 342 6.47 2.40 23.17
C THR A 342 7.36 3.52 22.63
N ASP A 343 8.68 3.32 22.69
CA ASP A 343 9.66 4.31 22.26
C ASP A 343 9.67 4.44 20.74
N PHE A 344 9.55 3.31 20.04
CA PHE A 344 9.39 3.27 18.58
C PHE A 344 8.20 4.12 18.13
N LYS A 345 7.01 3.93 18.73
CA LYS A 345 5.81 4.73 18.41
C LYS A 345 6.05 6.21 18.63
N ALA A 346 6.68 6.59 19.75
CA ALA A 346 6.96 7.99 20.05
C ALA A 346 7.92 8.63 19.04
N LYS A 347 9.00 7.94 18.67
CA LYS A 347 9.97 8.46 17.68
C LYS A 347 9.36 8.54 16.28
N MET A 348 8.62 7.51 15.85
CA MET A 348 7.92 7.51 14.56
C MET A 348 6.85 8.61 14.49
N ALA A 349 6.10 8.86 15.56
CA ALA A 349 5.14 9.96 15.62
C ALA A 349 5.81 11.32 15.40
N GLY A 350 7.01 11.52 15.96
CA GLY A 350 7.78 12.76 15.83
C GLY A 350 8.23 13.09 14.40
N ILE A 351 8.41 12.09 13.54
CA ILE A 351 8.78 12.28 12.13
C ILE A 351 7.58 12.26 11.18
N SER A 352 6.47 11.66 11.61
CA SER A 352 5.36 11.33 10.70
C SER A 352 4.49 12.53 10.28
N VAL A 353 3.72 12.34 9.20
CA VAL A 353 2.47 13.06 8.93
C VAL A 353 1.35 12.04 9.09
N GLY A 354 0.65 12.11 10.23
CA GLY A 354 -0.24 11.03 10.68
C GLY A 354 -1.66 11.01 10.12
N SER A 355 -2.03 11.96 9.25
CA SER A 355 -3.39 12.03 8.71
C SER A 355 -3.42 12.54 7.28
N VAL A 356 -4.46 12.13 6.54
CA VAL A 356 -4.76 12.64 5.18
C VAL A 356 -4.91 14.17 5.21
N SER A 357 -5.62 14.71 6.21
CA SER A 357 -5.78 16.16 6.36
C SER A 357 -4.46 16.89 6.60
N GLY A 358 -3.59 16.33 7.44
CA GLY A 358 -2.26 16.87 7.71
C GLY A 358 -1.37 16.82 6.46
N TRP A 359 -1.50 15.76 5.66
CA TRP A 359 -0.83 15.66 4.37
C TRP A 359 -1.33 16.72 3.38
N CYS A 360 -2.65 16.86 3.21
CA CYS A 360 -3.25 17.88 2.35
C CYS A 360 -2.74 19.30 2.69
N GLN A 361 -2.69 19.63 3.98
CA GLN A 361 -2.20 20.93 4.46
C GLN A 361 -0.68 21.10 4.25
N THR A 362 0.10 20.05 4.51
CA THR A 362 1.56 20.09 4.35
C THR A 362 1.96 20.22 2.87
N CYS A 363 1.20 19.56 2.00
CA CYS A 363 1.50 19.46 0.57
C CYS A 363 0.86 20.54 -0.29
N ASP A 364 -0.05 21.35 0.26
CA ASP A 364 -0.89 22.28 -0.51
C ASP A 364 -1.54 21.56 -1.71
N SER A 365 -2.07 20.35 -1.44
CA SER A 365 -2.55 19.46 -2.48
C SER A 365 -3.95 19.84 -2.93
N VAL A 366 -4.14 19.94 -4.25
CA VAL A 366 -5.43 20.19 -4.91
C VAL A 366 -6.18 18.90 -5.27
N ASN A 367 -5.84 17.79 -4.62
CA ASN A 367 -6.53 16.54 -4.84
C ASN A 367 -8.00 16.63 -4.38
N ILE A 368 -8.92 15.96 -5.06
CA ILE A 368 -10.36 16.06 -4.80
C ILE A 368 -10.73 15.65 -3.37
N PHE A 369 -10.01 14.69 -2.78
CA PHE A 369 -10.23 14.31 -1.38
C PHE A 369 -9.78 15.39 -0.39
N CYS A 370 -8.78 16.22 -0.75
CA CYS A 370 -8.37 17.36 0.07
C CYS A 370 -9.44 18.47 0.07
N GLU A 371 -10.09 18.71 -1.07
CA GLU A 371 -11.21 19.64 -1.16
C GLU A 371 -12.41 19.17 -0.34
N GLY A 372 -12.73 17.87 -0.41
CA GLY A 372 -13.79 17.27 0.41
C GLY A 372 -13.52 17.36 1.91
N LEU A 373 -12.26 17.21 2.33
CA LEU A 373 -11.84 17.41 3.72
C LEU A 373 -11.92 18.87 4.13
N ALA A 374 -11.51 19.81 3.27
CA ALA A 374 -11.58 21.24 3.53
C ALA A 374 -13.03 21.72 3.68
N ALA A 375 -13.95 21.25 2.83
CA ALA A 375 -15.38 21.58 2.89
C ALA A 375 -16.07 21.09 4.16
N ASN A 376 -15.62 19.97 4.74
CA ASN A 376 -16.14 19.45 6.01
C ASN A 376 -15.62 20.21 7.25
N THR A 377 -14.60 21.06 7.09
CA THR A 377 -14.12 21.93 8.18
C THR A 377 -15.00 23.16 8.42
N ASP A 378 -15.83 23.54 7.44
CA ASP A 378 -16.76 24.69 7.53
C ASP A 378 -18.21 24.30 7.88
N GLY A 379 -18.50 23.00 8.05
CA GLY A 379 -19.83 22.50 8.37
C GLY A 379 -19.82 21.35 9.38
N SER A 380 -20.25 21.64 10.62
CA SER A 380 -20.61 20.68 11.68
C SER A 380 -19.78 19.40 11.81
N SER A 381 -18.90 19.42 12.81
CA SER A 381 -18.22 18.27 13.42
C SER A 381 -19.12 17.02 13.52
N SER A 382 -18.86 16.05 12.66
CA SER A 382 -19.16 14.64 12.92
C SER A 382 -17.84 13.88 12.87
N ALA A 383 -17.31 13.62 14.06
CA ALA A 383 -16.02 13.00 14.28
C ALA A 383 -16.07 11.51 13.91
N TYR A 384 -15.26 11.12 12.93
CA TYR A 384 -14.72 9.77 12.80
C TYR A 384 -13.21 9.91 12.58
N GLY A 385 -12.42 9.42 13.52
CA GLY A 385 -10.99 9.17 13.33
C GLY A 385 -10.03 9.85 14.31
N ALA A 386 -9.26 8.99 14.99
CA ALA A 386 -7.94 9.20 15.58
C ALA A 386 -7.82 9.98 16.90
N ALA A 387 -7.60 9.20 17.96
CA ALA A 387 -7.00 9.64 19.21
C ALA A 387 -5.58 10.17 18.95
N GLY A 388 -5.39 11.47 19.21
CA GLY A 388 -4.11 12.14 19.36
C GLY A 388 -4.13 12.95 20.66
N SER A 389 -3.12 12.75 21.49
CA SER A 389 -2.99 13.21 22.87
C SER A 389 -3.18 14.73 23.08
N SER A 390 -4.08 15.08 23.98
CA SER A 390 -4.08 16.35 24.73
C SER A 390 -4.61 16.09 26.17
N PRO A 391 -4.23 16.91 27.16
CA PRO A 391 -4.31 16.55 28.57
C PRO A 391 -5.75 16.34 29.04
N VAL A 392 -5.95 15.26 29.79
CA VAL A 392 -7.24 14.77 30.27
C VAL A 392 -7.93 15.83 31.15
N THR A 393 -9.06 16.38 30.67
CA THR A 393 -10.01 17.11 31.51
C THR A 393 -11.13 16.15 31.98
N PRO A 394 -11.55 16.20 33.25
CA PRO A 394 -12.31 15.13 33.91
C PRO A 394 -13.82 15.18 33.59
N ALA A 395 -14.18 15.08 32.31
CA ALA A 395 -15.58 15.10 31.88
C ALA A 395 -16.01 13.89 31.03
N VAL A 396 -15.08 13.03 30.60
CA VAL A 396 -15.39 11.86 29.72
C VAL A 396 -15.45 10.52 30.48
N GLY A 397 -15.20 10.51 31.80
CA GLY A 397 -15.43 9.32 32.65
C GLY A 397 -16.91 9.02 32.94
N GLY A 398 -17.82 9.95 32.65
CA GLY A 398 -19.25 9.81 32.99
C GLY A 398 -20.07 8.95 32.02
N VAL A 399 -19.66 8.86 30.75
CA VAL A 399 -20.50 8.24 29.70
C VAL A 399 -20.27 6.73 29.61
N ILE A 400 -19.02 6.27 29.82
CA ILE A 400 -18.71 4.83 29.86
C ILE A 400 -19.27 4.19 31.14
N GLY A 401 -19.25 4.91 32.27
CA GLY A 401 -19.91 4.48 33.50
C GLY A 401 -21.43 4.35 33.37
N ALA A 402 -22.07 5.24 32.62
CA ALA A 402 -23.52 5.19 32.36
C ALA A 402 -23.92 4.00 31.46
N ALA A 403 -23.14 3.69 30.42
CA ALA A 403 -23.43 2.56 29.54
C ALA A 403 -23.28 1.21 30.26
N VAL A 404 -22.23 1.06 31.08
CA VAL A 404 -21.99 -0.18 31.84
C VAL A 404 -23.02 -0.35 32.96
N THR A 405 -23.41 0.72 33.65
CA THR A 405 -24.45 0.63 34.69
C THR A 405 -25.83 0.28 34.11
N VAL A 406 -26.19 0.81 32.93
CA VAL A 406 -27.43 0.43 32.24
C VAL A 406 -27.38 -1.04 31.78
N ALA A 407 -26.25 -1.51 31.26
CA ALA A 407 -26.10 -2.90 30.84
C ALA A 407 -26.19 -3.88 32.03
N VAL A 408 -25.53 -3.57 33.14
CA VAL A 408 -25.55 -4.39 34.36
C VAL A 408 -26.93 -4.39 35.02
N LEU A 409 -27.60 -3.23 35.10
CA LEU A 409 -28.97 -3.15 35.62
C LEU A 409 -29.97 -3.84 34.70
N GLY A 410 -29.78 -3.76 33.37
CA GLY A 410 -30.58 -4.46 32.38
C GLY A 410 -30.47 -5.98 32.52
N LEU A 411 -29.25 -6.51 32.66
CA LEU A 411 -29.01 -7.94 32.88
C LEU A 411 -29.53 -8.42 34.24
N ALA A 412 -29.40 -7.62 35.29
CA ALA A 412 -29.94 -7.95 36.61
C ALA A 412 -31.48 -8.00 36.60
N LEU A 413 -32.15 -7.07 35.91
CA LEU A 413 -33.60 -7.08 35.73
C LEU A 413 -34.07 -8.29 34.91
N LEU A 414 -33.33 -8.65 33.87
CA LEU A 414 -33.64 -9.81 33.02
C LEU A 414 -33.49 -11.12 33.80
N ALA A 415 -32.43 -11.25 34.60
CA ALA A 415 -32.24 -12.39 35.50
C ALA A 415 -33.33 -12.48 36.57
N ALA A 416 -33.76 -11.35 37.14
CA ALA A 416 -34.85 -11.31 38.12
C ALA A 416 -36.21 -11.68 37.50
N MET A 417 -36.47 -11.32 36.24
CA MET A 417 -37.70 -11.72 35.53
C MET A 417 -37.73 -13.21 35.19
N ILE A 418 -36.59 -13.79 34.81
CA ILE A 418 -36.49 -15.23 34.46
C ILE A 418 -36.56 -16.11 35.72
N LEU A 419 -35.87 -15.73 36.80
CA LEU A 419 -35.80 -16.55 38.03
C LEU A 419 -36.94 -16.25 39.02
N GLY A 420 -37.51 -15.04 38.99
CA GLY A 420 -38.56 -14.59 39.92
C GLY A 420 -40.00 -14.68 39.41
N GLY A 421 -40.23 -15.08 38.16
CA GLY A 421 -41.57 -15.33 37.61
C GLY A 421 -42.46 -14.08 37.41
N VAL A 422 -41.88 -12.88 37.40
CA VAL A 422 -42.62 -11.61 37.27
C VAL A 422 -42.88 -11.29 35.80
N ARG A 423 -44.15 -11.15 35.41
CA ARG A 423 -44.57 -10.69 34.08
C ARG A 423 -45.08 -9.25 34.14
N ILE A 424 -44.61 -8.42 33.20
CA ILE A 424 -45.11 -7.06 33.02
C ILE A 424 -46.48 -7.15 32.32
N VAL A 425 -47.54 -6.70 32.99
CA VAL A 425 -48.89 -6.60 32.42
C VAL A 425 -49.09 -5.17 31.90
N ARG A 426 -49.39 -5.02 30.61
CA ARG A 426 -49.84 -3.74 30.05
C ARG A 426 -51.24 -3.43 30.57
N HIS A 427 -51.40 -2.27 31.19
CA HIS A 427 -52.70 -1.76 31.60
C HIS A 427 -53.21 -0.84 30.49
N ASP A 428 -54.17 -1.32 29.70
CA ASP A 428 -54.84 -0.49 28.69
C ASP A 428 -55.82 0.49 29.37
N PRO A 429 -55.73 1.81 29.13
CA PRO A 429 -56.76 2.73 29.56
C PRO A 429 -57.99 2.67 28.63
N VAL A 430 -59.14 2.73 29.28
CA VAL A 430 -60.50 2.56 28.76
C VAL A 430 -60.89 3.55 27.66
N ARG A 431 -61.61 2.98 26.68
CA ARG A 431 -62.37 3.53 25.54
C ARG A 431 -63.07 4.89 25.72
N ARG A 432 -63.19 5.63 24.61
CA ARG A 432 -64.45 6.30 24.17
C ARG A 432 -64.57 6.40 22.63
N ASN A 433 -65.60 5.72 22.11
CA ASN A 433 -66.48 5.99 20.94
C ASN A 433 -65.88 6.30 19.55
N SER A 434 -66.45 5.94 18.40
CA SER A 434 -67.49 5.00 17.94
C SER A 434 -67.70 5.26 16.44
N SER A 435 -67.49 4.27 15.56
CA SER A 435 -68.26 4.01 14.32
C SER A 435 -67.57 2.86 13.57
N LEU A 436 -68.13 1.65 13.54
CA LEU A 436 -69.16 1.13 12.61
C LEU A 436 -68.67 1.02 11.15
N GLY A 437 -68.49 -0.24 10.73
CA GLY A 437 -68.36 -0.69 9.34
C GLY A 437 -67.01 -1.38 9.09
N GLY A 438 -66.91 -2.66 8.77
CA GLY A 438 -67.86 -3.67 8.39
C GLY A 438 -67.06 -4.75 7.67
N PHE A 439 -67.16 -5.99 8.14
CA PHE A 439 -66.51 -7.15 7.54
C PHE A 439 -66.91 -7.32 6.07
N LYS A 440 -65.93 -7.47 5.19
CA LYS A 440 -66.06 -8.30 4.00
C LYS A 440 -64.70 -8.92 3.69
N GLY A 441 -64.58 -10.21 3.97
CA GLY A 441 -63.58 -11.04 3.33
C GLY A 441 -64.06 -11.42 1.92
N ALA A 442 -63.10 -11.64 1.02
CA ALA A 442 -63.14 -12.67 -0.01
C ALA A 442 -61.76 -12.75 -0.67
N GLU A 443 -61.20 -13.96 -0.63
CA GLU A 443 -60.51 -14.59 -1.76
C GLU A 443 -59.23 -13.93 -2.29
N LYS A 444 -58.10 -14.44 -1.78
CA LYS A 444 -56.94 -14.70 -2.63
C LYS A 444 -57.36 -15.67 -3.74
N MET A 445 -57.15 -15.28 -5.01
CA MET A 445 -57.05 -16.21 -6.13
C MET A 445 -55.67 -16.12 -6.76
N ALA A 446 -55.17 -17.27 -7.22
CA ALA A 446 -53.87 -17.44 -7.83
C ALA A 446 -53.93 -17.03 -9.31
N SER A 447 -53.72 -15.75 -9.62
CA SER A 447 -53.36 -15.25 -10.95
C SER A 447 -52.97 -13.76 -10.94
N ASP A 448 -52.17 -13.31 -9.96
CA ASP A 448 -51.58 -11.96 -9.99
C ASP A 448 -50.27 -11.99 -10.78
N THR A 449 -50.39 -11.87 -12.10
CA THR A 449 -49.40 -11.19 -12.93
C THR A 449 -49.67 -9.70 -12.82
N ASP A 450 -48.72 -8.95 -12.26
CA ASP A 450 -48.29 -7.66 -12.82
C ASP A 450 -47.00 -7.16 -12.15
N LEU A 451 -45.95 -7.12 -12.97
CA LEU A 451 -44.70 -6.41 -12.72
C LEU A 451 -44.97 -4.91 -12.89
N ALA A 452 -45.10 -4.19 -11.78
CA ALA A 452 -44.98 -2.74 -11.80
C ALA A 452 -43.51 -2.35 -12.03
N VAL A 453 -43.17 -2.03 -13.28
CA VAL A 453 -41.89 -1.41 -13.65
C VAL A 453 -41.86 0.00 -13.04
N ALA A 454 -41.11 0.17 -11.96
CA ALA A 454 -40.78 1.49 -11.44
C ALA A 454 -39.82 2.19 -12.42
N LYS A 455 -40.27 3.27 -13.05
CA LYS A 455 -39.41 4.25 -13.73
C LYS A 455 -38.59 4.98 -12.66
N GLY A 456 -37.34 4.55 -12.43
CA GLY A 456 -36.42 5.24 -11.53
C GLY A 456 -35.17 4.47 -11.08
N GLY A 457 -34.74 3.44 -11.81
CA GLY A 457 -33.53 2.69 -11.46
C GLY A 457 -32.27 3.25 -12.13
N ALA A 458 -31.32 3.72 -11.32
CA ALA A 458 -29.98 4.09 -11.74
C ALA A 458 -29.26 2.91 -12.40
N ARG A 459 -28.57 3.15 -13.52
CA ARG A 459 -27.72 2.17 -14.19
C ARG A 459 -26.55 1.80 -13.29
N HIS A 460 -26.59 0.64 -12.66
CA HIS A 460 -25.39 -0.08 -12.25
C HIS A 460 -24.89 -0.87 -13.46
N GLU A 461 -23.80 -0.43 -14.06
CA GLU A 461 -23.10 -1.18 -15.09
C GLU A 461 -22.38 -2.35 -14.42
N ARG A 462 -22.92 -3.56 -14.64
CA ARG A 462 -22.22 -4.81 -14.39
C ARG A 462 -21.38 -5.09 -15.63
N VAL A 463 -20.08 -4.88 -15.55
CA VAL A 463 -19.12 -5.41 -16.53
C VAL A 463 -18.82 -6.86 -16.18
N GLY A 464 -19.05 -7.76 -17.13
CA GLY A 464 -18.71 -9.17 -17.01
C GLY A 464 -19.74 -10.12 -17.64
N SER A 465 -19.72 -10.25 -18.96
CA SER A 465 -19.75 -11.57 -19.59
C SER A 465 -19.32 -11.45 -21.04
N TRP A 466 -18.37 -12.31 -21.37
CA TRP A 466 -17.91 -12.63 -22.71
C TRP A 466 -19.06 -13.08 -23.61
N GLU A 467 -18.78 -12.98 -24.92
CA GLU A 467 -19.57 -13.43 -26.07
C GLU A 467 -20.66 -12.48 -26.56
N LEU A 468 -20.34 -11.72 -27.61
CA LEU A 468 -21.16 -11.65 -28.83
C LEU A 468 -20.33 -11.07 -29.98
N ARG A 469 -20.12 -11.90 -31.01
CA ARG A 469 -19.57 -11.53 -32.32
C ARG A 469 -20.67 -10.94 -33.21
N ASP A 470 -20.22 -10.01 -34.05
CA ASP A 470 -20.74 -9.57 -35.36
C ASP A 470 -22.12 -8.87 -35.45
N GLY A 471 -22.11 -7.67 -36.08
CA GLY A 471 -23.35 -7.02 -36.52
C GLY A 471 -23.33 -5.55 -36.99
N SER A 472 -22.42 -5.15 -37.90
CA SER A 472 -22.63 -4.19 -39.01
C SER A 472 -23.36 -2.81 -38.84
N LYS A 473 -22.59 -1.75 -39.15
CA LYS A 473 -22.88 -0.53 -39.97
C LYS A 473 -23.96 0.50 -39.56
N GLY A 474 -23.47 1.70 -39.18
CA GLY A 474 -23.67 2.97 -39.92
C GLY A 474 -24.84 3.89 -39.53
N ALA A 475 -24.52 5.09 -39.02
CA ALA A 475 -25.13 6.37 -39.42
C ALA A 475 -24.53 7.56 -38.64
N ASP A 476 -24.20 8.61 -39.39
CA ASP A 476 -23.81 9.96 -38.94
C ASP A 476 -24.90 10.66 -38.12
N GLY A 477 -24.50 11.62 -37.27
CA GLY A 477 -25.43 12.55 -36.61
C GLY A 477 -24.78 13.47 -35.58
N ASP A 478 -24.41 14.67 -36.05
CA ASP A 478 -23.82 15.82 -35.37
C ASP A 478 -24.72 16.47 -34.27
N SER A 479 -24.08 17.30 -33.44
CA SER A 479 -24.59 18.43 -32.62
C SER A 479 -24.71 18.27 -31.09
N GLY A 480 -23.93 19.07 -30.33
CA GLY A 480 -24.53 19.85 -29.24
C GLY A 480 -23.80 20.03 -27.88
N ALA A 481 -22.66 20.74 -27.88
CA ALA A 481 -22.27 21.83 -26.96
C ALA A 481 -22.24 21.72 -25.41
N GLY A 482 -21.07 22.11 -24.85
CA GLY A 482 -20.86 22.75 -23.53
C GLY A 482 -19.87 21.99 -22.62
N ALA A 483 -18.76 22.52 -22.10
CA ALA A 483 -18.22 23.88 -22.05
C ALA A 483 -16.68 23.80 -21.97
N VAL A 484 -16.01 24.71 -22.67
CA VAL A 484 -14.56 24.88 -22.69
C VAL A 484 -14.16 25.80 -21.54
N VAL A 485 -13.35 25.31 -20.60
CA VAL A 485 -12.55 26.16 -19.69
C VAL A 485 -11.12 26.09 -20.16
N THR A 486 -10.67 27.15 -20.82
CA THR A 486 -9.26 27.36 -21.20
C THR A 486 -8.49 27.95 -20.03
N THR A 487 -7.56 27.18 -19.46
CA THR A 487 -6.38 27.71 -18.76
C THR A 487 -5.12 27.20 -19.47
N LYS A 488 -4.49 28.08 -20.24
CA LYS A 488 -3.21 27.80 -20.91
C LYS A 488 -2.05 27.97 -19.91
N ALA A 489 -1.32 26.87 -19.74
CA ALA A 489 0.13 26.71 -19.63
C ALA A 489 0.90 27.34 -18.45
N PHE A 490 1.59 26.47 -17.68
CA PHE A 490 3.06 26.43 -17.65
C PHE A 490 3.51 24.97 -17.45
N GLY A 491 4.37 24.48 -18.36
CA GLY A 491 4.68 23.06 -18.50
C GLY A 491 5.77 22.58 -17.55
N LEU A 492 5.48 21.46 -16.90
CA LEU A 492 6.38 20.31 -16.72
C LEU A 492 5.48 19.08 -16.72
N THR A 493 5.31 18.49 -17.90
CA THR A 493 4.71 17.17 -18.08
C THR A 493 5.66 16.16 -17.47
N MET A 494 5.31 15.59 -16.31
CA MET A 494 5.65 14.19 -16.05
C MET A 494 5.03 13.39 -17.21
N PRO A 495 5.79 12.55 -17.95
CA PRO A 495 5.19 11.74 -18.98
C PRO A 495 4.22 10.78 -18.30
N LYS A 496 2.94 11.09 -18.42
CA LYS A 496 1.90 10.10 -18.30
C LYS A 496 2.11 9.16 -19.48
N ARG A 497 2.38 7.88 -19.19
CA ARG A 497 2.47 6.83 -20.18
C ARG A 497 1.05 6.66 -20.75
N ASP A 498 0.83 7.17 -21.95
CA ASP A 498 -0.37 6.89 -22.74
C ASP A 498 -0.13 5.55 -23.42
N ASP A 499 -0.72 4.47 -22.88
CA ASP A 499 -0.54 3.09 -23.38
C ASP A 499 -1.46 2.72 -24.57
N ASP A 500 -2.00 3.70 -25.30
CA ASP A 500 -2.89 3.44 -26.45
C ASP A 500 -2.17 3.45 -27.82
N ALA A 501 -0.83 3.49 -27.86
CA ALA A 501 -0.08 3.64 -29.11
C ALA A 501 0.37 2.33 -29.79
N ILE A 502 -0.09 1.14 -29.35
CA ILE A 502 0.13 -0.12 -30.09
C ILE A 502 -1.23 -0.77 -30.39
N SER A 503 -1.95 -0.19 -31.33
CA SER A 503 -2.95 -0.90 -32.11
C SER A 503 -2.90 -0.37 -33.52
N GLU A 504 -2.01 -0.93 -34.34
CA GLU A 504 -2.12 -0.80 -35.79
C GLU A 504 -3.39 -1.54 -36.25
N MET A 505 -4.51 -0.83 -36.23
CA MET A 505 -5.75 -1.29 -36.86
C MET A 505 -5.54 -1.27 -38.39
N ASN A 506 -4.95 -2.34 -38.92
CA ASN A 506 -5.05 -2.85 -40.31
C ASN A 506 -3.94 -3.87 -40.69
N VAL A 507 -3.16 -4.40 -39.74
CA VAL A 507 -2.16 -5.44 -40.05
C VAL A 507 -2.83 -6.82 -40.10
N PRO A 508 -2.71 -7.59 -41.19
CA PRO A 508 -3.22 -8.96 -41.25
C PRO A 508 -2.43 -9.87 -40.27
N PRO A 509 -3.09 -10.79 -39.57
CA PRO A 509 -2.45 -11.63 -38.55
C PRO A 509 -1.35 -12.52 -39.16
N VAL A 510 -0.19 -12.55 -38.51
CA VAL A 510 0.94 -13.41 -38.86
C VAL A 510 0.62 -14.85 -38.43
N HIS A 511 0.66 -15.79 -39.37
CA HIS A 511 0.49 -17.22 -39.06
C HIS A 511 1.73 -17.77 -38.34
N PRO A 512 1.56 -18.56 -37.26
CA PRO A 512 2.68 -19.23 -36.61
C PRO A 512 3.29 -20.27 -37.55
N ARG A 513 4.61 -20.22 -37.69
CA ARG A 513 5.39 -21.19 -38.45
C ARG A 513 5.77 -22.34 -37.49
N GLU A 514 5.05 -23.45 -37.59
CA GLU A 514 5.46 -24.71 -36.99
C GLU A 514 6.44 -25.40 -37.94
N GLU A 515 7.71 -25.51 -37.56
CA GLU A 515 8.59 -26.57 -38.06
C GLU A 515 9.39 -27.17 -36.90
N VAL A 516 9.51 -28.50 -36.98
CA VAL A 516 10.00 -29.49 -36.00
C VAL A 516 11.52 -29.47 -35.85
#